data_AF-A0A0D0BAS1-F1
#
_entry.id   AF-A0A0D0BAS1-F1
#
_cell.length_a   1.000
_cell.length_b   1.000
_cell.length_c   1.000
_cell.angle_alpha   90.00
_cell.angle_beta   90.00
_cell.angle_gamma   90.00
#
_symmetry.space_group_name_H-M   'P 1'
#
loop_
_entity.id
_entity.type
_entity.pdbx_description
1 polymer ?
#
loop_
_entity_poly.entity_id
_entity_poly.type
_entity_poly.pdbx_seq_one_letter_code
_entity_poly.pdbx_strand_id
1 'polypeptide(L)'
;MAVPESNSQTVPELSQPIPPLTAEEEDAIIHTRITNDERPLRRVVKKFHNYASLVHHPLVPPSSSGTVEDAREAFLIELSSFELALKKSMMVCEAERRQVEEYQRERGKIEKEHDALRSQIEELKVALEHAHMERKRKVEYDTIAEKINTLPSREELEQAIRLLENDMAAINAEHETQDRIIRGQKTALDSIIMDLSSLRLMGKDKEYGTSSLGTPAATPAPDGTEADDNLPNMRDSLQIVDEGLDEDEKETGEVAEEKEDGEDDQSIGTPPSSKLNPAANEFAPRSRTPSSLRPPEEEDDDIEMGEVAEDPKVKAKKAREELEEGEASDASSALSDPPDD
;
A
#
# COMPACT_ATOMS: atom_id res chain seq x y z
N MET A 1 -9.85 29.83 99.34
CA MET A 1 -10.69 30.83 98.64
C MET A 1 -9.86 31.32 97.46
N ALA A 2 -10.16 30.80 96.26
CA ALA A 2 -9.43 31.08 95.03
C ALA A 2 -10.46 31.36 93.92
N VAL A 3 -10.12 32.33 93.08
CA VAL A 3 -10.90 32.91 91.97
C VAL A 3 -11.27 31.86 90.92
N PRO A 4 -12.37 32.05 90.18
CA PRO A 4 -12.33 31.71 88.76
C PRO A 4 -12.73 32.89 87.86
N GLU A 5 -11.95 33.03 86.81
CA GLU A 5 -12.01 34.03 85.75
C GLU A 5 -13.25 33.84 84.86
N SER A 6 -13.95 34.93 84.57
CA SER A 6 -14.97 34.97 83.54
C SER A 6 -14.29 35.18 82.19
N ASN A 7 -14.12 34.07 81.48
CA ASN A 7 -13.52 33.95 80.17
C ASN A 7 -14.33 34.72 79.11
N SER A 8 -13.73 35.75 78.51
CA SER A 8 -14.22 36.45 77.33
C SER A 8 -14.12 35.51 76.12
N GLN A 9 -15.21 34.82 75.79
CA GLN A 9 -15.26 34.00 74.59
C GLN A 9 -15.50 34.89 73.37
N THR A 10 -14.42 35.48 72.87
CA THR A 10 -14.30 35.98 71.50
C THR A 10 -14.50 34.81 70.55
N VAL A 11 -15.62 34.77 69.83
CA VAL A 11 -15.83 33.85 68.72
C VAL A 11 -14.84 34.26 67.62
N PRO A 12 -13.92 33.38 67.19
CA PRO A 12 -13.02 33.70 66.10
C PRO A 12 -13.85 33.73 64.82
N GLU A 13 -13.89 34.90 64.18
CA GLU A 13 -14.34 35.08 62.81
C GLU A 13 -13.39 34.29 61.91
N LEU A 14 -13.73 33.02 61.66
CA LEU A 14 -13.08 32.18 60.68
C LEU A 14 -13.38 32.78 59.31
N SER A 15 -12.52 33.69 58.86
CA SER A 15 -12.40 34.07 57.47
C SER A 15 -11.99 32.84 56.68
N GLN A 16 -12.97 32.06 56.22
CA GLN A 16 -12.71 30.96 55.31
C GLN A 16 -12.16 31.55 54.01
N PRO A 17 -10.95 31.16 53.58
CA PRO A 17 -10.42 31.58 52.30
C PRO A 17 -11.30 31.01 51.20
N ILE A 18 -11.96 31.88 50.44
CA ILE A 18 -12.75 31.49 49.28
C ILE A 18 -11.79 30.75 48.32
N PRO A 19 -12.07 29.50 47.95
CA PRO A 19 -11.23 28.76 47.00
C PRO A 19 -11.11 29.57 45.70
N PRO A 20 -9.90 29.68 45.11
CA PRO A 20 -9.74 30.35 43.82
C PRO A 20 -10.56 29.60 42.77
N LEU A 21 -11.31 30.35 41.95
CA LEU A 21 -12.10 29.78 40.87
C LEU A 21 -11.20 29.06 39.87
N THR A 22 -11.71 27.99 39.29
CA THR A 22 -11.05 27.33 38.16
C THR A 22 -11.17 28.20 36.91
N ALA A 23 -10.22 28.07 35.97
CA ALA A 23 -10.21 28.85 34.74
C ALA A 23 -11.53 28.69 33.93
N GLU A 24 -12.12 27.50 33.97
CA GLU A 24 -13.41 27.21 33.33
C GLU A 24 -14.57 27.95 34.00
N GLU A 25 -14.57 28.06 35.33
CA GLU A 25 -15.58 28.82 36.07
C GLU A 25 -15.41 30.33 35.84
N GLU A 26 -14.17 30.82 35.75
CA GLU A 26 -13.88 32.22 35.43
C GLU A 26 -14.38 32.58 34.03
N ASP A 27 -14.09 31.75 33.03
CA ASP A 27 -14.58 31.93 31.65
C ASP A 27 -16.10 31.88 31.58
N ALA A 28 -16.76 30.99 32.34
CA ALA A 28 -18.21 30.93 32.42
C ALA A 28 -18.83 32.21 33.02
N ILE A 29 -18.19 32.78 34.06
CA ILE A 29 -18.61 34.06 34.66
C ILE A 29 -18.38 35.22 33.70
N ILE A 30 -17.23 35.26 33.02
CA ILE A 30 -16.90 36.28 32.02
C ILE A 30 -17.92 36.23 30.87
N HIS A 31 -18.19 35.04 30.33
CA HIS A 31 -19.20 34.84 29.29
C HIS A 31 -20.57 35.33 29.76
N THR A 32 -21.02 34.93 30.94
CA THR A 32 -22.31 35.37 31.51
C THR A 32 -22.37 36.90 31.62
N ARG A 33 -21.29 37.56 32.05
CA ARG A 33 -21.22 39.03 32.15
C ARG A 33 -21.19 39.73 30.80
N ILE A 34 -20.58 39.14 29.79
CA ILE A 34 -20.52 39.70 28.44
C ILE A 34 -21.87 39.57 27.75
N THR A 35 -22.53 38.42 27.89
CA THR A 35 -23.78 38.12 27.18
C THR A 35 -25.02 38.75 27.84
N ASN A 36 -24.97 39.00 29.16
CA ASN A 36 -26.05 39.67 29.89
C ASN A 36 -25.75 41.17 30.13
N ASP A 37 -26.13 42.02 29.17
CA ASP A 37 -26.00 43.48 29.31
C ASP A 37 -27.11 44.07 30.21
N GLU A 38 -26.75 44.32 31.47
CA GLU A 38 -27.63 44.94 32.47
C GLU A 38 -27.77 46.48 32.31
N ARG A 39 -27.05 47.12 31.37
CA ARG A 39 -27.10 48.60 31.19
C ARG A 39 -28.47 49.12 30.76
N PRO A 40 -29.20 48.51 29.82
CA PRO A 40 -30.54 48.95 29.44
C PRO A 40 -31.53 48.86 30.61
N LEU A 41 -31.51 47.77 31.39
CA LEU A 41 -32.36 47.63 32.56
C LEU A 41 -32.07 48.73 33.60
N ARG A 42 -30.79 49.01 33.88
CA ARG A 42 -30.40 50.12 34.77
C ARG A 42 -30.87 51.49 34.26
N ARG A 43 -30.93 51.70 32.93
CA ARG A 43 -31.48 52.95 32.35
C ARG A 43 -32.98 53.07 32.57
N VAL A 44 -33.75 52.00 32.33
CA VAL A 44 -35.19 51.94 32.61
C VAL A 44 -35.46 52.26 34.08
N VAL A 45 -34.73 51.62 35.00
CA VAL A 45 -34.87 51.83 36.45
C VAL A 45 -34.58 53.30 36.81
N LYS A 46 -33.53 53.92 36.26
CA LYS A 46 -33.23 55.34 36.50
C LYS A 46 -34.34 56.27 36.00
N LYS A 47 -34.88 56.02 34.80
CA LYS A 47 -35.98 56.83 34.23
C LYS A 47 -37.27 56.67 35.03
N PHE A 48 -37.57 55.46 35.50
CA PHE A 48 -38.69 55.19 36.40
C PHE A 48 -38.58 55.99 37.71
N HIS A 49 -37.42 55.93 38.37
CA HIS A 49 -37.21 56.67 39.62
C HIS A 49 -37.32 58.19 39.44
N ASN A 50 -36.84 58.72 38.31
CA ASN A 50 -36.98 60.14 37.98
C ASN A 50 -38.46 60.54 37.81
N TYR A 51 -39.23 59.75 37.07
CA TYR A 51 -40.67 59.97 36.91
C TYR A 51 -41.42 59.88 38.26
N ALA A 52 -41.18 58.81 39.03
CA ALA A 52 -41.81 58.62 40.33
C ALA A 52 -41.52 59.76 41.31
N SER A 53 -40.29 60.29 41.31
CA SER A 53 -39.89 61.40 42.18
C SER A 53 -40.63 62.71 41.84
N LEU A 54 -40.91 62.96 40.55
CA LEU A 54 -41.65 64.15 40.11
C LEU A 54 -43.16 64.04 40.35
N VAL A 55 -43.72 62.83 40.35
CA VAL A 55 -45.14 62.58 40.62
C VAL A 55 -45.45 62.60 42.12
N HIS A 56 -44.53 62.10 42.96
CA HIS A 56 -44.77 61.88 44.39
C HIS A 56 -44.19 62.95 45.33
N HIS A 57 -43.54 64.01 44.84
CA HIS A 57 -42.99 65.06 45.71
C HIS A 57 -43.97 66.25 45.90
N PRO A 58 -44.52 66.50 47.11
CA PRO A 58 -45.55 67.52 47.30
C PRO A 58 -45.18 68.63 48.30
N LEU A 59 -43.94 69.16 48.39
CA LEU A 59 -43.66 70.18 49.43
C LEU A 59 -42.69 71.36 49.18
N VAL A 60 -42.03 71.54 48.03
CA VAL A 60 -41.22 72.78 47.77
C VAL A 60 -41.30 73.16 46.28
N PRO A 61 -41.32 74.46 45.90
CA PRO A 61 -41.51 74.86 44.51
C PRO A 61 -40.37 74.34 43.62
N PRO A 62 -40.66 73.73 42.47
CA PRO A 62 -39.63 73.20 41.59
C PRO A 62 -38.88 74.34 40.88
N SER A 63 -37.56 74.41 41.09
CA SER A 63 -36.64 75.20 40.25
C SER A 63 -36.16 74.42 39.01
N SER A 64 -36.74 73.24 38.74
CA SER A 64 -36.35 72.35 37.65
C SER A 64 -37.40 72.35 36.53
N SER A 65 -37.01 72.86 35.37
CA SER A 65 -37.82 73.09 34.17
C SER A 65 -38.26 71.83 33.40
N GLY A 66 -38.38 70.67 34.05
CA GLY A 66 -38.85 69.44 33.40
C GLY A 66 -40.30 69.16 33.77
N THR A 67 -41.19 68.98 32.78
CA THR A 67 -42.58 68.65 33.08
C THR A 67 -42.71 67.17 33.48
N VAL A 68 -43.68 66.85 34.33
CA VAL A 68 -43.99 65.46 34.72
C VAL A 68 -44.28 64.60 33.47
N GLU A 69 -44.88 65.20 32.43
CA GLU A 69 -45.18 64.53 31.17
C GLU A 69 -43.90 64.17 30.41
N ASP A 70 -42.90 65.07 30.33
CA ASP A 70 -41.61 64.77 29.68
C ASP A 70 -40.90 63.58 30.36
N ALA A 71 -40.96 63.51 31.69
CA ALA A 71 -40.36 62.40 32.45
C ALA A 71 -41.11 61.07 32.23
N ARG A 72 -42.43 61.13 32.04
CA ARG A 72 -43.27 59.98 31.71
C ARG A 72 -42.96 59.46 30.30
N GLU A 73 -42.92 60.35 29.31
CA GLU A 73 -42.60 60.00 27.93
C GLU A 73 -41.19 59.40 27.84
N ALA A 74 -40.20 60.01 28.51
CA ALA A 74 -38.84 59.48 28.56
C ALA A 74 -38.75 58.08 29.19
N PHE A 75 -39.58 57.77 30.20
CA PHE A 75 -39.67 56.44 30.78
C PHE A 75 -40.30 55.43 29.81
N LEU A 76 -41.41 55.79 29.15
CA LEU A 76 -42.08 54.92 28.18
C LEU A 76 -41.21 54.61 26.96
N ILE A 77 -40.43 55.59 26.48
CA ILE A 77 -39.46 55.39 25.40
C ILE A 77 -38.37 54.40 25.82
N GLU A 78 -37.79 54.56 27.02
CA GLU A 78 -36.75 53.63 27.49
C GLU A 78 -37.33 52.23 27.74
N LEU A 79 -38.57 52.13 28.25
CA LEU A 79 -39.24 50.85 28.47
C LEU A 79 -39.52 50.11 27.15
N SER A 80 -40.03 50.81 26.13
CA SER A 80 -40.25 50.23 24.80
C SER A 80 -38.94 49.85 24.12
N SER A 81 -37.87 50.64 24.29
CA SER A 81 -36.53 50.30 23.83
C SER A 81 -35.99 49.03 24.51
N PHE A 82 -36.22 48.87 25.82
CA PHE A 82 -35.84 47.68 26.55
C PHE A 82 -36.64 46.44 26.12
N GLU A 83 -37.94 46.58 25.90
CA GLU A 83 -38.79 45.50 25.36
C GLU A 83 -38.28 45.03 23.98
N LEU A 84 -37.94 45.98 23.10
CA LEU A 84 -37.35 45.67 21.79
C LEU A 84 -36.01 44.94 21.92
N ALA A 85 -35.16 45.35 22.87
CA ALA A 85 -33.88 44.69 23.13
C ALA A 85 -34.07 43.23 23.61
N LEU A 86 -35.04 42.97 24.48
CA LEU A 86 -35.38 41.62 24.94
C LEU A 86 -35.88 40.74 23.79
N LYS A 87 -36.76 41.26 22.94
CA LYS A 87 -37.24 40.54 21.74
C LYS A 87 -36.08 40.19 20.80
N LYS A 88 -35.15 41.13 20.57
CA LYS A 88 -33.94 40.89 19.77
C LYS A 88 -33.09 39.78 20.39
N SER A 89 -32.84 39.82 21.70
CA SER A 89 -32.07 38.79 22.40
C SER A 89 -32.70 37.41 22.26
N MET A 90 -34.02 37.30 22.43
CA MET A 90 -34.75 36.03 22.21
C MET A 90 -34.57 35.50 20.78
N MET A 91 -34.69 36.36 19.76
CA MET A 91 -34.48 35.95 18.37
C MET A 91 -33.05 35.44 18.11
N VAL A 92 -32.05 36.08 18.73
CA VAL A 92 -30.65 35.65 18.64
C VAL A 92 -30.48 34.27 19.28
N CYS A 93 -30.99 34.05 20.50
CA CYS A 93 -30.90 32.75 21.16
C CYS A 93 -31.58 31.64 20.34
N GLU A 94 -32.72 31.94 19.70
CA GLU A 94 -33.36 30.98 18.79
C GLU A 94 -32.52 30.69 17.53
N ALA A 95 -31.89 31.70 16.96
CA ALA A 95 -31.01 31.54 15.81
C ALA A 95 -29.77 30.71 16.17
N GLU A 96 -29.12 31.02 17.28
CA GLU A 96 -27.97 30.27 17.82
C GLU A 96 -28.35 28.81 18.08
N ARG A 97 -29.52 28.56 18.69
CA ARG A 97 -30.00 27.18 18.90
C ARG A 97 -30.13 26.41 17.58
N ARG A 98 -30.74 27.00 16.55
CA ARG A 98 -30.85 26.37 15.22
C ARG A 98 -29.47 26.12 14.61
N GLN A 99 -28.56 27.07 14.77
CA GLN A 99 -27.20 26.96 14.24
C GLN A 99 -26.41 25.82 14.93
N VAL A 100 -26.53 25.67 16.25
CA VAL A 100 -25.92 24.57 17.00
C VAL A 100 -26.47 23.21 16.55
N GLU A 101 -27.79 23.10 16.36
CA GLU A 101 -28.41 21.87 15.84
C GLU A 101 -27.89 21.51 14.44
N GLU A 102 -27.65 22.50 13.58
CA GLU A 102 -27.07 22.30 12.26
C GLU A 102 -25.61 21.85 12.31
N TYR A 103 -24.78 22.51 13.13
CA TYR A 103 -23.39 22.09 13.32
C TYR A 103 -23.28 20.68 13.89
N GLN A 104 -24.16 20.29 14.82
CA GLN A 104 -24.18 18.93 15.35
C GLN A 104 -24.54 17.91 14.27
N ARG A 105 -25.49 18.24 13.38
CA ARG A 105 -25.86 17.39 12.25
C ARG A 105 -24.71 17.23 11.26
N GLU A 106 -24.05 18.33 10.88
CA GLU A 106 -22.92 18.26 9.95
C GLU A 106 -21.73 17.53 10.57
N ARG A 107 -21.45 17.75 11.86
CA ARG A 107 -20.42 16.99 12.59
C ARG A 107 -20.69 15.49 12.53
N GLY A 108 -21.93 15.07 12.77
CA GLY A 108 -22.31 13.65 12.68
C GLY A 108 -22.23 13.08 11.26
N LYS A 109 -22.40 13.90 10.22
CA LYS A 109 -22.21 13.50 8.83
C LYS A 109 -20.72 13.31 8.50
N ILE A 110 -19.89 14.27 8.91
CA ILE A 110 -18.42 14.19 8.76
C ILE A 110 -17.86 12.96 9.48
N GLU A 111 -18.34 12.66 10.68
CA GLU A 111 -17.90 11.48 11.45
C GLU A 111 -18.23 10.17 10.73
N LYS A 112 -19.44 10.04 10.17
CA LYS A 112 -19.83 8.88 9.36
C LYS A 112 -18.97 8.73 8.11
N GLU A 113 -18.68 9.83 7.43
CA GLU A 113 -17.81 9.83 6.25
C GLU A 113 -16.38 9.42 6.64
N HIS A 114 -15.88 9.91 7.76
CA HIS A 114 -14.59 9.53 8.30
C HIS A 114 -14.51 8.01 8.58
N ASP A 115 -15.54 7.43 9.18
CA ASP A 115 -15.57 5.99 9.46
C ASP A 115 -15.69 5.15 8.19
N ALA A 116 -16.46 5.62 7.21
CA ALA A 116 -16.54 4.98 5.89
C ALA A 116 -15.19 4.99 5.18
N LEU A 117 -14.48 6.12 5.17
CA LEU A 117 -13.15 6.24 4.56
C LEU A 117 -12.11 5.38 5.29
N ARG A 118 -12.13 5.32 6.63
CA ARG A 118 -11.27 4.41 7.39
C ARG A 118 -11.49 2.95 6.98
N SER A 119 -12.75 2.55 6.83
CA SER A 119 -13.10 1.19 6.42
C SER A 119 -12.60 0.88 5.01
N GLN A 120 -12.79 1.80 4.06
CA GLN A 120 -12.26 1.66 2.68
C GLN A 120 -10.73 1.57 2.65
N ILE A 121 -10.04 2.36 3.46
CA ILE A 121 -8.57 2.28 3.57
C ILE A 121 -8.15 0.89 4.03
N GLU A 122 -8.84 0.32 5.02
CA GLU A 122 -8.50 -1.01 5.53
C GLU A 122 -8.78 -2.10 4.49
N GLU A 123 -9.91 -2.03 3.78
CA GLU A 123 -10.22 -2.93 2.66
C GLU A 123 -9.14 -2.87 1.57
N LEU A 124 -8.71 -1.65 1.21
CA LEU A 124 -7.68 -1.44 0.19
C LEU A 124 -6.31 -1.99 0.62
N LYS A 125 -5.95 -1.90 1.90
CA LYS A 125 -4.71 -2.52 2.41
C LYS A 125 -4.73 -4.03 2.25
N VAL A 126 -5.83 -4.68 2.63
CA VAL A 126 -5.99 -6.14 2.47
C VAL A 126 -5.94 -6.54 1.00
N ALA A 127 -6.62 -5.79 0.12
CA ALA A 127 -6.58 -6.03 -1.32
C ALA A 127 -5.16 -5.88 -1.89
N LEU A 128 -4.41 -4.90 -1.41
CA LEU A 128 -3.03 -4.66 -1.81
C LEU A 128 -2.10 -5.79 -1.36
N GLU A 129 -2.24 -6.26 -0.11
CA GLU A 129 -1.48 -7.42 0.38
C GLU A 129 -1.76 -8.68 -0.45
N HIS A 130 -3.04 -8.93 -0.76
CA HIS A 130 -3.42 -10.04 -1.64
C HIS A 130 -2.79 -9.92 -3.03
N ALA A 131 -2.83 -8.73 -3.63
CA ALA A 131 -2.22 -8.48 -4.94
C ALA A 131 -0.69 -8.68 -4.93
N HIS A 132 -0.01 -8.29 -3.85
CA HIS A 132 1.43 -8.56 -3.69
C HIS A 132 1.72 -10.05 -3.58
N MET A 133 0.93 -10.81 -2.82
CA MET A 133 1.06 -12.26 -2.73
C MET A 133 0.85 -12.94 -4.08
N GLU A 134 -0.19 -12.53 -4.83
CA GLU A 134 -0.46 -13.06 -6.17
C GLU A 134 0.70 -12.77 -7.13
N ARG A 135 1.22 -11.53 -7.12
CA ARG A 135 2.40 -11.17 -7.91
C ARG A 135 3.62 -12.02 -7.54
N LYS A 136 3.88 -12.25 -6.25
CA LYS A 136 5.00 -13.08 -5.80
C LYS A 136 4.88 -14.51 -6.34
N ARG A 137 3.70 -15.13 -6.19
CA ARG A 137 3.43 -16.47 -6.72
C ARG A 137 3.59 -16.53 -8.25
N LYS A 138 3.12 -15.50 -8.95
CA LYS A 138 3.28 -15.39 -10.40
C LYS A 138 4.75 -15.36 -10.81
N VAL A 139 5.57 -14.55 -10.14
CA VAL A 139 7.01 -14.49 -10.39
C VAL A 139 7.69 -15.84 -10.11
N GLU A 140 7.28 -16.55 -9.05
CA GLU A 140 7.77 -17.91 -8.76
C GLU A 140 7.40 -18.90 -9.88
N TYR A 141 6.16 -18.85 -10.38
CA TYR A 141 5.75 -19.67 -11.51
C TYR A 141 6.52 -19.34 -12.79
N ASP A 142 6.72 -18.05 -13.09
CA ASP A 142 7.48 -17.61 -14.26
C ASP A 142 8.93 -18.10 -14.16
N THR A 143 9.55 -18.02 -12.98
CA THR A 143 10.91 -18.54 -12.73
C THR A 143 11.00 -20.05 -12.96
N ILE A 144 10.00 -20.81 -12.52
CA ILE A 144 9.95 -22.26 -12.74
C ILE A 144 9.72 -22.56 -14.23
N ALA A 145 8.83 -21.81 -14.89
CA ALA A 145 8.56 -21.97 -16.31
C ALA A 145 9.81 -21.70 -17.15
N GLU A 146 10.58 -20.65 -16.84
CA GLU A 146 11.87 -20.37 -17.48
C GLU A 146 12.83 -21.55 -17.34
N LYS A 147 12.98 -22.12 -16.14
CA LYS A 147 13.82 -23.31 -15.92
C LYS A 147 13.34 -24.52 -16.73
N ILE A 148 12.03 -24.79 -16.75
CA ILE A 148 11.46 -25.89 -17.54
C ILE A 148 11.75 -25.70 -19.03
N ASN A 149 11.66 -24.46 -19.53
CA ASN A 149 11.92 -24.15 -20.94
C ASN A 149 13.39 -24.31 -21.34
N THR A 150 14.33 -24.41 -20.39
CA THR A 150 15.74 -24.75 -20.69
C THR A 150 15.99 -26.24 -20.87
N LEU A 151 15.03 -27.10 -20.50
CA LEU A 151 15.12 -28.54 -20.62
C LEU A 151 14.59 -28.99 -22.00
N PRO A 152 15.08 -30.11 -22.55
CA PRO A 152 14.52 -30.68 -23.77
C PRO A 152 13.04 -30.98 -23.58
N SER A 153 12.27 -30.87 -24.66
CA SER A 153 10.86 -31.19 -24.60
C SER A 153 10.67 -32.66 -24.23
N ARG A 154 9.54 -32.95 -23.58
CA ARG A 154 9.19 -34.33 -23.22
C ARG A 154 9.17 -35.24 -24.45
N GLU A 155 8.69 -34.74 -25.58
CA GLU A 155 8.62 -35.49 -26.83
C GLU A 155 10.01 -35.83 -27.38
N GLU A 156 10.95 -34.88 -27.38
CA GLU A 156 12.34 -35.11 -27.80
C GLU A 156 13.02 -36.17 -26.91
N LEU A 157 12.81 -36.11 -25.59
CA LEU A 157 13.36 -37.10 -24.67
C LEU A 157 12.76 -38.50 -24.92
N GLU A 158 11.45 -38.59 -25.17
CA GLU A 158 10.79 -39.85 -25.52
C GLU A 158 11.29 -40.41 -26.85
N GLN A 159 11.58 -39.56 -27.85
CA GLN A 159 12.20 -39.98 -29.11
C GLN A 159 13.63 -40.49 -28.89
N ALA A 160 14.43 -39.79 -28.10
CA ALA A 160 15.80 -40.21 -27.76
C ALA A 160 15.82 -41.57 -27.05
N ILE A 161 14.90 -41.81 -26.12
CA ILE A 161 14.74 -43.11 -25.45
C ILE A 161 14.43 -44.21 -26.48
N ARG A 162 13.46 -43.98 -27.38
CA ARG A 162 13.08 -44.97 -28.41
C ARG A 162 14.24 -45.30 -29.36
N LEU A 163 15.04 -44.31 -29.73
CA LEU A 163 16.23 -44.52 -30.56
C LEU A 163 17.25 -45.40 -29.82
N LEU A 164 17.54 -45.08 -28.56
CA LEU A 164 18.48 -45.85 -27.75
C LEU A 164 18.01 -47.29 -27.52
N GLU A 165 16.71 -47.49 -27.28
CA GLU A 165 16.10 -48.82 -27.17
C GLU A 165 16.23 -49.64 -28.45
N ASN A 166 16.06 -49.00 -29.61
CA ASN A 166 16.25 -49.65 -30.91
C ASN A 166 17.71 -50.05 -31.13
N ASP A 167 18.65 -49.13 -30.84
CA ASP A 167 20.09 -49.40 -30.95
C ASP A 167 20.51 -50.57 -30.04
N MET A 168 20.03 -50.61 -28.79
CA MET A 168 20.26 -51.74 -27.89
C MET A 168 19.70 -53.05 -28.45
N ALA A 169 18.49 -53.02 -29.03
CA ALA A 169 17.90 -54.21 -29.64
C ALA A 169 18.72 -54.70 -30.84
N ALA A 170 19.23 -53.77 -31.67
CA ALA A 170 20.09 -54.09 -32.81
C ALA A 170 21.43 -54.71 -32.36
N ILE A 171 22.09 -54.11 -31.37
CA ILE A 171 23.35 -54.62 -30.80
C ILE A 171 23.15 -56.03 -30.23
N ASN A 172 22.07 -56.26 -29.50
CA ASN A 172 21.77 -57.59 -28.92
C ASN A 172 21.54 -58.64 -30.01
N ALA A 173 20.83 -58.29 -31.10
CA ALA A 173 20.62 -59.20 -32.23
C ALA A 173 21.92 -59.52 -32.98
N GLU A 174 22.80 -58.54 -33.15
CA GLU A 174 24.13 -58.76 -33.73
C GLU A 174 24.98 -59.65 -32.82
N HIS A 175 25.00 -59.38 -31.52
CA HIS A 175 25.71 -60.20 -30.54
C HIS A 175 25.24 -61.65 -30.58
N GLU A 176 23.92 -61.91 -30.60
CA GLU A 176 23.37 -63.26 -30.72
C GLU A 176 23.81 -63.94 -32.03
N THR A 177 23.89 -63.18 -33.12
CA THR A 177 24.37 -63.66 -34.42
C THR A 177 25.85 -64.03 -34.38
N GLN A 178 26.70 -63.18 -33.80
CA GLN A 178 28.14 -63.44 -33.63
C GLN A 178 28.37 -64.65 -32.73
N ASP A 179 27.67 -64.73 -31.61
CA ASP A 179 27.68 -65.87 -30.70
C ASP A 179 27.33 -67.18 -31.41
N ARG A 180 26.32 -67.15 -32.29
CA ARG A 180 25.93 -68.30 -33.10
C ARG A 180 27.03 -68.69 -34.09
N ILE A 181 27.69 -67.71 -34.73
CA ILE A 181 28.82 -67.97 -35.65
C ILE A 181 30.00 -68.58 -34.90
N ILE A 182 30.39 -68.01 -33.77
CA ILE A 182 31.51 -68.49 -32.94
C ILE A 182 31.24 -69.93 -32.47
N ARG A 183 30.02 -70.22 -31.97
CA ARG A 183 29.63 -71.59 -31.59
C ARG A 183 29.68 -72.55 -32.78
N GLY A 184 29.24 -72.12 -33.96
CA GLY A 184 29.33 -72.91 -35.19
C GLY A 184 30.77 -73.23 -35.58
N GLN A 185 31.65 -72.23 -35.58
CA GLN A 185 33.08 -72.39 -35.88
C GLN A 185 33.77 -73.31 -34.88
N LYS A 186 33.49 -73.14 -33.58
CA LYS A 186 34.00 -74.04 -32.52
C LYS A 186 33.59 -75.48 -32.78
N THR A 187 32.31 -75.71 -33.07
CA THR A 187 31.79 -77.06 -33.37
C THR A 187 32.45 -77.67 -34.61
N ALA A 188 32.65 -76.89 -35.68
CA ALA A 188 33.34 -77.34 -36.89
C ALA A 188 34.82 -77.67 -36.63
N LEU A 189 35.53 -76.84 -35.85
CA LEU A 189 36.91 -77.09 -35.45
C LEU A 189 37.01 -78.35 -34.59
N ASP A 190 36.12 -78.53 -33.61
CA ASP A 190 36.05 -79.73 -32.78
C ASP A 190 35.87 -80.99 -33.64
N SER A 191 35.03 -80.93 -34.68
CA SER A 191 34.88 -82.02 -35.66
C SER A 191 36.19 -82.32 -36.42
N ILE A 192 36.89 -81.28 -36.91
CA ILE A 192 38.18 -81.45 -37.60
C ILE A 192 39.22 -82.06 -36.64
N ILE A 193 39.26 -81.62 -35.38
CA ILE A 193 40.16 -82.18 -34.37
C ILE A 193 39.84 -83.66 -34.12
N MET A 194 38.57 -84.04 -34.08
CA MET A 194 38.15 -85.44 -33.98
C MET A 194 38.59 -86.25 -35.21
N ASP A 195 38.38 -85.74 -36.41
CA ASP A 195 38.78 -86.39 -37.68
C ASP A 195 40.30 -86.56 -37.76
N LEU A 196 41.07 -85.51 -37.41
CA LEU A 196 42.54 -85.57 -37.33
C LEU A 196 43.01 -86.57 -36.27
N SER A 197 42.34 -86.66 -35.12
CA SER A 197 42.64 -87.63 -34.09
C SER A 197 42.37 -89.06 -34.57
N SER A 198 41.27 -89.27 -35.30
CA SER A 198 40.91 -90.54 -35.94
C SER A 198 41.92 -90.94 -37.02
N LEU A 199 42.29 -90.01 -37.91
CA LEU A 199 43.34 -90.21 -38.92
C LEU A 199 44.70 -90.49 -38.30
N ARG A 200 45.05 -89.84 -37.19
CA ARG A 200 46.28 -90.11 -36.44
C ARG A 200 46.26 -91.49 -35.79
N LEU A 201 45.10 -91.97 -35.35
CA LEU A 201 44.91 -93.33 -34.83
C LEU A 201 45.04 -94.36 -35.96
N MET A 202 44.38 -94.15 -37.10
CA MET A 202 44.46 -95.02 -38.29
C MET A 202 45.83 -95.02 -38.98
N GLY A 203 46.51 -93.87 -39.03
CA GLY A 203 47.86 -93.74 -39.58
C GLY A 203 48.93 -94.37 -38.69
N LYS A 204 48.64 -94.57 -37.40
CA LYS A 204 49.52 -95.30 -36.48
C LYS A 204 49.55 -96.81 -36.74
N ASP A 205 48.54 -97.34 -37.44
CA ASP A 205 48.45 -98.76 -37.79
C ASP A 205 49.13 -99.10 -39.13
N LYS A 206 49.70 -98.11 -39.82
CA LYS A 206 50.32 -98.29 -41.15
C LYS A 206 51.64 -97.52 -41.28
N GLU A 207 52.61 -97.84 -40.42
CA GLU A 207 54.02 -98.03 -40.77
C GLU A 207 54.86 -98.39 -39.52
N TYR A 208 55.14 -99.68 -39.38
CA TYR A 208 56.41 -100.12 -38.79
C TYR A 208 57.49 -99.93 -39.86
N GLY A 209 58.38 -98.96 -39.67
CA GLY A 209 59.66 -98.94 -40.38
C GLY A 209 60.13 -97.56 -40.82
N THR A 210 61.19 -97.11 -40.17
CA THR A 210 62.22 -96.15 -40.63
C THR A 210 62.11 -94.67 -40.24
N SER A 211 63.22 -94.25 -39.62
CA SER A 211 63.79 -92.91 -39.51
C SER A 211 63.42 -92.03 -38.32
N SER A 212 64.03 -92.40 -37.19
CA SER A 212 64.77 -91.45 -36.35
C SER A 212 65.80 -90.69 -37.19
N LEU A 213 65.78 -89.35 -37.18
CA LEU A 213 66.93 -88.44 -37.10
C LEU A 213 66.51 -86.98 -37.36
N GLY A 214 67.00 -86.05 -36.53
CA GLY A 214 67.21 -84.65 -36.97
C GLY A 214 66.61 -83.55 -36.09
N THR A 215 67.09 -83.38 -34.86
CA THR A 215 67.15 -82.07 -34.20
C THR A 215 68.57 -81.54 -34.43
N PRO A 216 68.76 -80.39 -35.11
CA PRO A 216 69.29 -79.23 -34.38
C PRO A 216 68.86 -77.86 -34.96
N ALA A 217 69.35 -76.80 -34.30
CA ALA A 217 69.35 -75.36 -34.62
C ALA A 217 68.20 -74.57 -33.97
N ALA A 218 68.43 -73.95 -32.80
CA ALA A 218 69.16 -72.70 -32.56
C ALA A 218 68.27 -71.45 -32.78
N THR A 219 67.85 -70.85 -31.66
CA THR A 219 67.78 -69.40 -31.30
C THR A 219 67.94 -68.36 -32.42
N PRO A 220 67.24 -67.19 -32.37
CA PRO A 220 67.37 -66.30 -31.22
C PRO A 220 66.15 -65.43 -30.85
N ALA A 221 66.18 -64.96 -29.60
CA ALA A 221 65.48 -63.75 -29.16
C ALA A 221 66.03 -62.50 -29.91
N PRO A 222 65.25 -61.42 -29.94
CA PRO A 222 65.87 -60.12 -29.69
C PRO A 222 65.14 -59.34 -28.58
N ASP A 223 65.94 -58.98 -27.57
CA ASP A 223 65.86 -57.72 -26.84
C ASP A 223 65.95 -56.53 -27.82
N GLY A 224 65.36 -55.40 -27.46
CA GLY A 224 65.49 -54.17 -28.25
C GLY A 224 64.38 -53.15 -27.98
N THR A 225 64.25 -52.63 -26.76
CA THR A 225 64.64 -51.25 -26.40
C THR A 225 64.07 -50.13 -27.28
N GLU A 226 63.31 -49.27 -26.59
CA GLU A 226 63.42 -47.79 -26.58
C GLU A 226 62.88 -46.93 -27.73
N ALA A 227 62.22 -45.86 -27.26
CA ALA A 227 62.15 -44.51 -27.82
C ALA A 227 61.19 -44.34 -29.01
N ASP A 228 60.44 -43.25 -29.18
CA ASP A 228 60.32 -42.00 -28.44
C ASP A 228 59.09 -41.26 -28.99
N ASP A 229 58.64 -40.26 -28.24
CA ASP A 229 58.05 -38.99 -28.72
C ASP A 229 56.91 -38.99 -29.76
N ASN A 230 55.71 -38.63 -29.32
CA ASN A 230 55.28 -37.22 -29.45
C ASN A 230 53.98 -36.89 -28.68
N LEU A 231 54.14 -35.94 -27.75
CA LEU A 231 53.15 -35.05 -27.10
C LEU A 231 52.43 -34.15 -28.15
N PRO A 232 51.43 -33.26 -27.83
CA PRO A 232 51.21 -32.62 -26.53
C PRO A 232 49.76 -32.21 -26.10
N ASN A 233 49.68 -31.72 -24.87
CA ASN A 233 48.93 -30.51 -24.42
C ASN A 233 47.42 -30.57 -24.08
N MET A 234 47.12 -30.49 -22.78
CA MET A 234 46.25 -29.49 -22.08
C MET A 234 46.26 -29.91 -20.59
N ARG A 235 46.97 -29.26 -19.65
CA ARG A 235 46.70 -27.95 -19.01
C ARG A 235 45.18 -27.71 -18.84
N ASP A 236 44.62 -27.50 -17.66
CA ASP A 236 45.14 -26.65 -16.57
C ASP A 236 44.35 -26.86 -15.26
N SER A 237 45.10 -26.84 -14.16
CA SER A 237 44.87 -26.35 -12.79
C SER A 237 43.47 -26.26 -12.16
N LEU A 238 43.34 -26.87 -10.97
CA LEU A 238 43.33 -26.23 -9.61
C LEU A 238 43.04 -27.35 -8.57
N GLN A 239 43.95 -27.78 -7.67
CA GLN A 239 44.44 -27.15 -6.42
C GLN A 239 43.30 -26.53 -5.57
N ILE A 240 43.13 -26.76 -4.26
CA ILE A 240 43.97 -27.34 -3.19
C ILE A 240 43.08 -27.52 -1.92
N VAL A 241 43.52 -28.40 -1.00
CA VAL A 241 43.28 -28.52 0.48
C VAL A 241 42.38 -27.48 1.21
N ASP A 242 41.63 -27.82 2.26
CA ASP A 242 42.18 -28.25 3.57
C ASP A 242 41.07 -28.67 4.57
N GLU A 243 41.46 -29.47 5.56
CA GLU A 243 40.68 -30.05 6.66
C GLU A 243 40.41 -29.07 7.83
N GLY A 244 39.46 -29.45 8.72
CA GLY A 244 39.40 -29.01 10.14
C GLY A 244 38.20 -28.12 10.48
N LEU A 245 37.12 -28.66 11.07
CA LEU A 245 36.84 -28.76 12.51
C LEU A 245 36.69 -27.39 13.22
N ASP A 246 35.48 -27.08 13.72
CA ASP A 246 35.21 -26.95 15.17
C ASP A 246 33.75 -26.55 15.45
N GLU A 247 33.19 -27.19 16.48
CA GLU A 247 31.97 -26.81 17.19
C GLU A 247 32.29 -25.69 18.20
N ASP A 248 31.38 -24.72 18.37
CA ASP A 248 30.99 -24.08 19.66
C ASP A 248 30.00 -22.94 19.33
N GLU A 249 28.73 -23.06 19.68
CA GLU A 249 28.11 -22.62 20.94
C GLU A 249 28.23 -21.12 21.27
N LYS A 250 27.03 -20.50 21.39
CA LYS A 250 26.68 -19.24 22.06
C LYS A 250 27.16 -17.95 21.39
N GLU A 251 26.25 -17.01 21.15
CA GLU A 251 26.14 -15.78 21.94
C GLU A 251 24.95 -14.91 21.46
N THR A 252 24.52 -14.07 22.39
CA THR A 252 23.43 -13.10 22.49
C THR A 252 23.30 -12.18 21.27
N GLY A 253 22.13 -11.62 20.91
CA GLY A 253 21.24 -10.88 21.78
C GLY A 253 21.75 -9.46 22.00
N GLU A 254 21.73 -8.59 21.00
CA GLU A 254 21.72 -7.13 21.23
C GLU A 254 21.15 -6.38 20.02
N VAL A 255 20.27 -5.44 20.33
CA VAL A 255 19.54 -4.56 19.42
C VAL A 255 20.42 -3.33 19.22
N ALA A 256 20.96 -3.16 18.02
CA ALA A 256 21.64 -1.92 17.62
C ALA A 256 20.70 -1.12 16.72
N GLU A 257 20.17 -0.02 17.28
CA GLU A 257 19.62 1.09 16.51
C GLU A 257 20.76 1.71 15.69
N GLU A 258 20.66 1.62 14.35
CA GLU A 258 21.46 2.46 13.47
C GLU A 258 20.60 3.60 12.93
N LYS A 259 21.00 4.80 13.35
CA LYS A 259 20.62 6.09 12.78
C LYS A 259 21.04 6.12 11.32
N GLU A 260 20.08 6.40 10.45
CA GLU A 260 20.30 6.72 9.04
C GLU A 260 20.27 8.25 8.90
N ASP A 261 21.45 8.87 8.87
CA ASP A 261 21.69 10.21 8.36
C ASP A 261 22.58 10.10 7.12
N GLY A 262 22.27 10.89 6.11
CA GLY A 262 22.59 10.69 4.70
C GLY A 262 24.04 10.95 4.26
N GLU A 263 24.30 10.62 3.00
CA GLU A 263 24.60 11.58 1.92
C GLU A 263 24.93 10.83 0.60
N ASP A 264 24.18 11.19 -0.44
CA ASP A 264 24.59 11.54 -1.80
C ASP A 264 25.34 10.57 -2.77
N ASP A 265 24.68 10.45 -3.92
CA ASP A 265 25.23 10.53 -5.29
C ASP A 265 25.70 9.23 -5.98
N GLN A 266 24.82 8.69 -6.84
CA GLN A 266 25.09 8.60 -8.28
C GLN A 266 23.90 8.07 -9.11
N SER A 267 23.48 8.93 -10.04
CA SER A 267 22.79 8.67 -11.31
C SER A 267 22.54 7.22 -11.77
N ILE A 268 21.30 6.91 -12.19
CA ILE A 268 20.97 6.13 -13.41
C ILE A 268 19.44 6.17 -13.69
N GLY A 269 19.06 6.62 -14.88
CA GLY A 269 18.00 5.98 -15.67
C GLY A 269 16.56 6.46 -15.55
N THR A 270 16.25 7.70 -15.91
CA THR A 270 14.89 8.12 -16.31
C THR A 270 14.49 7.43 -17.63
N PRO A 271 13.31 6.80 -17.76
CA PRO A 271 12.89 6.15 -19.00
C PRO A 271 12.49 7.20 -20.07
N PRO A 272 12.74 6.93 -21.37
CA PRO A 272 12.51 7.90 -22.42
C PRO A 272 11.00 8.08 -22.67
N SER A 273 10.54 9.33 -22.60
CA SER A 273 9.23 9.74 -23.11
C SER A 273 9.19 9.51 -24.62
N SER A 274 8.40 8.52 -25.04
CA SER A 274 8.09 8.27 -26.43
C SER A 274 7.34 9.47 -27.03
N LYS A 275 7.98 10.14 -27.99
CA LYS A 275 7.34 11.11 -28.89
C LYS A 275 6.27 10.38 -29.70
N LEU A 276 5.01 10.55 -29.31
CA LEU A 276 3.86 10.11 -30.11
C LEU A 276 3.65 11.09 -31.26
N ASN A 277 3.37 10.54 -32.43
CA ASN A 277 3.25 11.23 -33.71
C ASN A 277 2.00 12.15 -33.72
N PRO A 278 2.13 13.45 -34.01
CA PRO A 278 0.99 14.39 -34.01
C PRO A 278 -0.01 14.19 -35.16
N ALA A 279 0.26 13.25 -36.08
CA ALA A 279 -0.63 12.89 -37.19
C ALA A 279 -1.45 11.60 -36.95
N ALA A 280 -1.45 11.05 -35.73
CA ALA A 280 -2.25 9.88 -35.41
C ALA A 280 -3.72 10.26 -35.18
N ASN A 281 -4.62 9.80 -36.06
CA ASN A 281 -6.06 10.01 -35.92
C ASN A 281 -6.60 9.30 -34.67
N GLU A 282 -7.41 10.05 -33.92
CA GLU A 282 -8.08 9.65 -32.67
C GLU A 282 -9.03 8.46 -32.88
N PHE A 283 -8.88 7.43 -32.05
CA PHE A 283 -9.66 6.20 -32.14
C PHE A 283 -11.02 6.39 -31.46
N ALA A 284 -12.06 6.68 -32.24
CA ALA A 284 -13.44 6.77 -31.75
C ALA A 284 -14.12 5.38 -31.77
N PRO A 285 -14.56 4.82 -30.61
CA PRO A 285 -15.30 3.57 -30.61
C PRO A 285 -16.73 3.80 -31.16
N ARG A 286 -17.02 3.18 -32.31
CA ARG A 286 -18.37 3.14 -32.89
C ARG A 286 -19.29 2.26 -32.04
N SER A 287 -20.27 2.86 -31.36
CA SER A 287 -21.39 2.10 -30.81
C SER A 287 -22.27 1.58 -31.95
N ARG A 288 -22.32 0.26 -32.12
CA ARG A 288 -23.28 -0.41 -33.00
C ARG A 288 -24.65 -0.41 -32.34
N THR A 289 -25.63 0.20 -32.99
CA THR A 289 -27.05 -0.13 -32.83
C THR A 289 -27.36 -1.39 -33.64
N PRO A 290 -28.29 -2.24 -33.18
CA PRO A 290 -29.09 -3.06 -34.07
C PRO A 290 -30.55 -2.60 -34.04
N SER A 291 -31.06 -2.23 -35.22
CA SER A 291 -32.48 -2.12 -35.53
C SER A 291 -32.87 -3.35 -36.35
N SER A 292 -33.91 -4.09 -35.94
CA SER A 292 -34.80 -4.81 -36.86
C SER A 292 -36.08 -5.36 -36.19
N LEU A 293 -37.22 -4.74 -36.52
CA LEU A 293 -38.50 -5.33 -36.99
C LEU A 293 -39.42 -6.18 -36.05
N ARG A 294 -40.46 -5.50 -35.47
CA ARG A 294 -41.97 -5.61 -35.59
C ARG A 294 -42.69 -6.97 -35.87
N PRO A 295 -44.06 -7.11 -35.72
CA PRO A 295 -45.11 -6.60 -34.77
C PRO A 295 -46.20 -7.69 -34.43
N PRO A 296 -47.50 -7.41 -34.06
CA PRO A 296 -48.14 -6.56 -33.01
C PRO A 296 -49.18 -7.32 -32.12
N GLU A 297 -49.73 -6.67 -31.07
CA GLU A 297 -51.14 -6.67 -30.58
C GLU A 297 -51.17 -5.92 -29.21
N GLU A 298 -51.81 -4.73 -29.12
CA GLU A 298 -53.12 -4.43 -28.45
C GLU A 298 -52.98 -4.45 -26.90
N GLU A 299 -53.30 -3.45 -26.07
CA GLU A 299 -54.20 -2.28 -26.05
C GLU A 299 -53.77 -1.32 -24.90
N ASP A 300 -54.08 -0.02 -25.09
CA ASP A 300 -54.57 1.00 -24.14
C ASP A 300 -53.78 1.55 -22.91
N ASP A 301 -54.13 2.82 -22.63
CA ASP A 301 -53.81 3.73 -21.51
C ASP A 301 -52.56 4.63 -21.68
N ASP A 302 -52.64 5.82 -22.31
CA ASP A 302 -53.43 7.02 -21.98
C ASP A 302 -52.94 7.76 -20.72
N ILE A 303 -51.79 8.45 -20.80
CA ILE A 303 -51.52 9.69 -20.04
C ILE A 303 -50.68 10.65 -20.91
N GLU A 304 -51.42 11.40 -21.70
CA GLU A 304 -51.07 12.72 -22.21
C GLU A 304 -50.78 13.69 -21.05
N MET A 305 -49.84 14.61 -21.25
CA MET A 305 -49.89 16.04 -20.86
C MET A 305 -48.51 16.55 -20.39
N GLY A 306 -47.97 17.50 -21.15
CA GLY A 306 -47.15 18.55 -20.55
C GLY A 306 -45.89 18.97 -21.29
N GLU A 307 -45.97 19.28 -22.59
CA GLU A 307 -45.02 20.20 -23.21
C GLU A 307 -45.24 21.61 -22.64
N VAL A 308 -44.19 22.21 -22.08
CA VAL A 308 -44.12 23.67 -21.93
C VAL A 308 -42.80 24.12 -22.54
N ALA A 309 -42.85 24.44 -23.83
CA ALA A 309 -41.88 25.31 -24.46
C ALA A 309 -42.27 26.75 -24.13
N GLU A 310 -41.31 27.59 -23.74
CA GLU A 310 -41.34 29.03 -24.01
C GLU A 310 -39.95 29.66 -23.75
N ASP A 311 -39.25 29.95 -24.84
CA ASP A 311 -38.25 31.02 -24.92
C ASP A 311 -38.98 32.30 -25.40
N PRO A 312 -38.61 33.50 -24.92
CA PRO A 312 -37.80 34.33 -25.81
C PRO A 312 -36.75 35.24 -25.12
N LYS A 313 -35.56 35.26 -25.73
CA LYS A 313 -34.61 36.36 -25.94
C LYS A 313 -34.89 37.69 -25.21
N VAL A 314 -33.91 38.15 -24.41
CA VAL A 314 -33.61 39.58 -24.25
C VAL A 314 -32.10 39.82 -24.31
N LYS A 315 -31.69 40.74 -25.20
CA LYS A 315 -30.32 41.25 -25.39
C LYS A 315 -30.04 42.41 -24.42
N ALA A 316 -28.88 42.41 -23.77
CA ALA A 316 -28.09 43.56 -23.27
C ALA A 316 -26.99 42.98 -22.36
N LYS A 317 -25.77 43.48 -22.20
CA LYS A 317 -25.02 44.63 -22.73
C LYS A 317 -23.54 44.32 -22.46
N LYS A 318 -22.69 44.94 -23.27
CA LYS A 318 -21.22 44.93 -23.25
C LYS A 318 -20.68 45.86 -22.14
N ALA A 319 -19.72 45.37 -21.36
CA ALA A 319 -18.69 46.09 -20.60
C ALA A 319 -17.58 45.05 -20.35
N ARG A 320 -16.31 45.11 -20.80
CA ARG A 320 -15.31 46.15 -21.10
C ARG A 320 -14.97 47.07 -19.93
N GLU A 321 -13.99 46.64 -19.14
CA GLU A 321 -12.77 47.32 -18.65
C GLU A 321 -12.14 46.34 -17.65
N GLU A 322 -10.90 45.86 -17.87
CA GLU A 322 -9.62 46.47 -17.42
C GLU A 322 -9.45 46.49 -15.90
N LEU A 323 -8.21 46.24 -15.46
CA LEU A 323 -7.66 46.15 -14.10
C LEU A 323 -7.52 44.71 -13.58
N GLU A 324 -6.38 44.22 -13.11
CA GLU A 324 -5.05 44.79 -12.94
C GLU A 324 -4.15 43.63 -12.53
N GLU A 325 -2.87 43.73 -12.88
CA GLU A 325 -1.79 42.84 -12.51
C GLU A 325 -1.66 42.75 -10.97
N GLY A 326 -1.37 41.57 -10.46
CA GLY A 326 -1.16 41.35 -9.02
C GLY A 326 -0.12 40.26 -8.81
N GLU A 327 1.04 40.70 -8.35
CA GLU A 327 2.35 40.07 -8.42
C GLU A 327 2.53 38.86 -7.50
N ALA A 328 3.50 38.04 -7.88
CA ALA A 328 4.08 36.97 -7.08
C ALA A 328 4.78 37.54 -5.82
N SER A 329 4.67 36.82 -4.71
CA SER A 329 5.68 36.84 -3.64
C SER A 329 5.67 35.50 -2.91
N ASP A 330 6.53 34.62 -3.39
CA ASP A 330 7.11 33.49 -2.66
C ASP A 330 8.04 34.07 -1.58
N ALA A 331 7.62 33.98 -0.32
CA ALA A 331 8.44 34.30 0.83
C ALA A 331 8.95 32.98 1.41
N SER A 332 10.13 32.59 0.94
CA SER A 332 10.99 31.59 1.55
C SER A 332 11.29 31.97 3.01
N SER A 333 10.83 31.12 3.93
CA SER A 333 11.12 31.23 5.36
C SER A 333 12.49 30.60 5.62
N ALA A 334 13.45 31.45 5.97
CA ALA A 334 14.81 31.06 6.34
C ALA A 334 14.80 30.37 7.71
N LEU A 335 15.20 29.10 7.67
CA LEU A 335 15.65 28.26 8.78
C LEU A 335 16.74 29.01 9.57
N SER A 336 16.58 29.15 10.89
CA SER A 336 17.62 29.62 11.80
C SER A 336 17.79 28.57 12.89
N ASP A 337 18.87 27.79 12.80
CA ASP A 337 19.35 26.95 13.89
C ASP A 337 20.05 27.81 14.96
N PRO A 338 19.84 27.51 16.26
CA PRO A 338 20.56 28.16 17.35
C PRO A 338 21.97 27.55 17.54
N PRO A 339 22.95 28.35 18.00
CA PRO A 339 24.28 27.84 18.32
C PRO A 339 24.28 27.03 19.62
N ASP A 340 24.95 25.88 19.59
CA ASP A 340 25.32 25.08 20.76
C ASP A 340 26.33 25.83 21.64
N ASP A 341 26.09 25.82 22.96
CA ASP A 341 27.06 26.15 24.02
C ASP A 341 26.90 25.16 25.18
#